data_AF-A0A8J6VJF5-F1
#
_entry.id   AF-A0A8J6VJF5-F1
#
_cell.length_a   1.000
_cell.length_b   1.000
_cell.length_c   1.000
_cell.angle_alpha   90.00
_cell.angle_beta   90.00
_cell.angle_gamma   90.00
#
_symmetry.space_group_name_H-M   'P 1'
#
loop_
_entity.id
_entity.type
_entity.pdbx_description
1 polymer ?
#
loop_
_entity_poly.entity_id
_entity_poly.type
_entity_poly.pdbx_seq_one_letter_code
_entity_poly.pdbx_strand_id
1 'polypeptide(L)'
;MSEPTRRSLPLILIRGFGGLDVSDEKKDTYQRFNVGTVYPQKQGENYIYEGLILRFIKSNWNYQDATNVVGYYGKPYSYEPLMPEKLKRSTDKDIVEKFMRLKDLGYFSGSKVIIDPGMALHLLETMNDPLHTLWVFRYYDLDDRKFNIYGEALVRLIDFIRELTAQKESIKTKVNIIAHSMGGLIVREAIQRTYPRIKNSDKAAAEYINKVVTLGTPHQGISFQIIKNWINISAEEEIEHFNPEFQKNRAKNEAFVNFHKYFPLERLLTVVGTNYRTYDSAIASKLNRLFPMAGEYGSNYNRSDGLVKQTAAQIPGAPRTFVHKCHGGDDSLITSREAFEVATRFFFGNVRSRLRFVKGKVTRGKDFFGKSEFFLGVSIKPRRVDFDLFHQSKEAENCYGPFSEVDPQDKNIDFREENQKLGFPWADSNKLIWEGYLDTTPIIKDKSITTKDMVMRLDFYVGERDLFGIGFSDNVIFRQQYYIRALLPTEEKPYGTLYLHTDERFSADDKPMEKKDGGWEFEIGGSGFQGTFRIEIDDVPEDGQPMPFGQLTEARL
;
A
#
# COMPACT_ATOMS: atom_id res chain seq x y z
N MET A 1 10.70 -11.52 -16.85
CA MET A 1 9.54 -11.19 -16.00
C MET A 1 8.84 -10.04 -16.68
N SER A 2 7.52 -10.12 -16.92
CA SER A 2 6.80 -9.02 -17.56
C SER A 2 7.08 -7.70 -16.87
N GLU A 3 7.22 -6.61 -17.63
CA GLU A 3 7.51 -5.28 -17.10
C GLU A 3 6.32 -4.67 -16.33
N PRO A 4 6.58 -3.81 -15.33
CA PRO A 4 5.56 -3.01 -14.68
C PRO A 4 5.19 -1.82 -15.56
N THR A 5 4.03 -1.23 -15.29
CA THR A 5 3.58 0.00 -15.95
C THR A 5 2.94 0.95 -14.94
N ARG A 6 2.98 2.25 -15.24
CA ARG A 6 2.18 3.28 -14.58
C ARG A 6 0.99 3.76 -15.42
N ARG A 7 0.74 3.14 -16.58
CA ARG A 7 -0.50 3.35 -17.34
C ARG A 7 -1.72 3.00 -16.47
N SER A 8 -2.84 3.64 -16.76
CA SER A 8 -4.12 3.19 -16.21
C SER A 8 -4.41 1.76 -16.64
N LEU A 9 -4.90 0.97 -15.69
CA LEU A 9 -5.25 -0.44 -15.88
C LEU A 9 -6.50 -0.72 -15.06
N PRO A 10 -7.30 -1.74 -15.43
CA PRO A 10 -8.44 -2.15 -14.63
C PRO A 10 -8.04 -2.36 -13.17
N LEU A 11 -8.85 -1.83 -12.25
CA LEU A 11 -8.57 -1.84 -10.83
C LEU A 11 -9.56 -2.73 -10.10
N ILE A 12 -9.06 -3.71 -9.35
CA ILE A 12 -9.87 -4.60 -8.52
C ILE A 12 -9.72 -4.18 -7.05
N LEU A 13 -10.86 -3.95 -6.39
CA LEU A 13 -10.97 -3.68 -4.97
C LEU A 13 -11.41 -4.95 -4.24
N ILE A 14 -10.69 -5.32 -3.19
CA ILE A 14 -10.96 -6.54 -2.41
C ILE A 14 -10.97 -6.19 -0.93
N ARG A 15 -12.09 -6.39 -0.24
CA ARG A 15 -12.18 -6.05 1.18
C ARG A 15 -12.20 -7.27 2.08
N GLY A 16 -11.42 -7.23 3.17
CA GLY A 16 -11.58 -8.12 4.32
C GLY A 16 -12.36 -7.47 5.45
N PHE A 17 -13.10 -8.29 6.18
CA PHE A 17 -13.83 -7.94 7.40
C PHE A 17 -13.50 -8.97 8.48
N GLY A 18 -13.48 -8.49 9.73
CA GLY A 18 -13.19 -9.28 10.93
C GLY A 18 -14.40 -9.40 11.86
N GLY A 19 -15.62 -9.36 11.33
CA GLY A 19 -16.86 -9.57 12.09
C GLY A 19 -17.19 -11.05 12.26
N LEU A 20 -18.04 -11.39 13.23
CA LEU A 20 -18.54 -12.76 13.47
C LEU A 20 -19.53 -13.23 12.37
N ASP A 21 -20.10 -12.27 11.64
CA ASP A 21 -21.05 -12.45 10.55
C ASP A 21 -20.61 -11.58 9.37
N VAL A 22 -20.99 -12.01 8.16
CA VAL A 22 -20.71 -11.34 6.88
C VAL A 22 -21.99 -10.79 6.24
N SER A 23 -23.11 -10.79 6.97
CA SER A 23 -24.41 -10.40 6.42
C SER A 23 -24.48 -8.92 6.05
N ASP A 24 -23.83 -8.03 6.80
CA ASP A 24 -23.77 -6.60 6.49
C ASP A 24 -22.89 -6.32 5.27
N GLU A 25 -21.81 -7.08 5.14
CA GLU A 25 -20.89 -7.07 4.00
C GLU A 25 -21.57 -7.52 2.71
N LYS A 26 -22.47 -8.49 2.81
CA LYS A 26 -23.31 -8.93 1.70
C LYS A 26 -24.37 -7.90 1.32
N LYS A 27 -24.94 -7.20 2.30
CA LYS A 27 -25.95 -6.14 2.05
C LYS A 27 -25.36 -4.92 1.34
N ASP A 28 -24.09 -4.59 1.56
CA ASP A 28 -23.44 -3.46 0.90
C ASP A 28 -22.77 -3.88 -0.41
N THR A 29 -23.33 -3.45 -1.55
CA THR A 29 -22.83 -3.75 -2.90
C THR A 29 -21.39 -3.30 -3.15
N TYR A 30 -20.95 -2.24 -2.49
CA TYR A 30 -19.61 -1.66 -2.63
C TYR A 30 -18.66 -2.07 -1.50
N GLN A 31 -19.12 -2.91 -0.56
CA GLN A 31 -18.33 -3.32 0.60
C GLN A 31 -17.67 -2.13 1.30
N ARG A 32 -18.42 -1.03 1.48
CA ARG A 32 -18.05 0.30 1.97
C ARG A 32 -16.85 0.98 1.31
N PHE A 33 -16.37 0.53 0.15
CA PHE A 33 -15.37 1.29 -0.63
C PHE A 33 -15.91 2.63 -1.15
N ASN A 34 -17.23 2.82 -1.14
CA ASN A 34 -17.90 4.09 -1.43
C ASN A 34 -18.05 4.99 -0.18
N VAL A 35 -17.77 4.48 1.02
CA VAL A 35 -17.86 5.25 2.27
C VAL A 35 -16.59 6.07 2.45
N GLY A 36 -16.80 7.36 2.67
CA GLY A 36 -15.76 8.34 2.91
C GLY A 36 -15.58 8.70 4.38
N THR A 37 -14.84 9.76 4.64
CA THR A 37 -14.52 10.25 5.98
C THR A 37 -14.70 11.76 6.05
N VAL A 38 -15.16 12.26 7.19
CA VAL A 38 -15.17 13.70 7.49
C VAL A 38 -13.99 14.00 8.43
N TYR A 39 -13.22 15.03 8.11
CA TYR A 39 -12.08 15.49 8.89
C TYR A 39 -12.41 16.82 9.57
N PRO A 40 -13.15 16.81 10.70
CA PRO A 40 -13.67 18.04 11.29
C PRO A 40 -12.58 19.01 11.78
N GLN A 41 -11.38 18.49 12.04
CA GLN A 41 -10.22 19.27 12.46
C GLN A 41 -9.36 19.78 11.29
N LYS A 42 -9.63 19.37 10.04
CA LYS A 42 -8.92 19.84 8.84
C LYS A 42 -9.75 20.96 8.19
N GLN A 43 -9.11 22.08 7.86
CA GLN A 43 -9.72 23.22 7.16
C GLN A 43 -9.33 23.19 5.66
N GLY A 44 -10.27 23.47 4.74
CA GLY A 44 -10.04 23.52 3.29
C GLY A 44 -10.90 22.52 2.49
N GLU A 45 -10.56 22.29 1.20
CA GLU A 45 -11.26 21.37 0.28
C GLU A 45 -11.43 19.92 0.83
N ASN A 46 -10.69 19.57 1.87
CA ASN A 46 -10.54 18.21 2.39
C ASN A 46 -11.31 17.95 3.69
N TYR A 47 -12.27 18.80 4.05
CA TYR A 47 -13.15 18.55 5.20
C TYR A 47 -13.99 17.27 5.01
N ILE A 48 -14.46 17.02 3.79
CA ILE A 48 -15.13 15.78 3.40
C ILE A 48 -14.25 15.06 2.39
N TYR A 49 -13.95 13.81 2.67
CA TYR A 49 -13.31 12.91 1.73
C TYR A 49 -14.30 11.83 1.32
N GLU A 50 -14.50 11.65 0.02
CA GLU A 50 -15.40 10.65 -0.54
C GLU A 50 -14.72 9.28 -0.56
N GLY A 51 -15.48 8.18 -0.51
CA GLY A 51 -14.89 6.84 -0.56
C GLY A 51 -14.11 6.56 -1.85
N LEU A 52 -13.21 5.59 -1.77
CA LEU A 52 -12.31 5.14 -2.86
C LEU A 52 -13.01 5.07 -4.23
N ILE A 53 -14.19 4.44 -4.33
CA ILE A 53 -14.93 4.31 -5.60
C ILE A 53 -15.27 5.67 -6.19
N LEU A 54 -15.90 6.53 -5.39
CA LEU A 54 -16.31 7.87 -5.85
C LEU A 54 -15.09 8.71 -6.23
N ARG A 55 -13.96 8.56 -5.54
CA ARG A 55 -12.72 9.27 -5.87
C ARG A 55 -12.09 8.79 -7.16
N PHE A 56 -12.08 7.49 -7.43
CA PHE A 56 -11.60 6.97 -8.71
C PHE A 56 -12.46 7.47 -9.89
N ILE A 57 -13.78 7.59 -9.69
CA ILE A 57 -14.71 8.09 -10.71
C ILE A 57 -14.57 9.61 -10.92
N LYS A 58 -14.55 10.41 -9.84
CA LYS A 58 -14.63 11.88 -9.93
C LYS A 58 -13.29 12.59 -10.11
N SER A 59 -12.17 11.95 -9.77
CA SER A 59 -10.85 12.54 -9.94
C SER A 59 -10.42 12.51 -11.41
N ASN A 60 -9.28 13.11 -11.71
CA ASN A 60 -8.68 13.10 -13.05
C ASN A 60 -8.34 11.67 -13.55
N TRP A 61 -8.44 10.64 -12.70
CA TRP A 61 -8.31 9.26 -13.10
C TRP A 61 -9.51 8.73 -13.90
N ASN A 62 -10.70 9.32 -13.78
CA ASN A 62 -11.89 9.04 -14.60
C ASN A 62 -12.23 7.54 -14.78
N TYR A 63 -12.16 6.75 -13.71
CA TYR A 63 -12.57 5.34 -13.77
C TYR A 63 -14.07 5.19 -13.93
N GLN A 64 -14.49 4.13 -14.61
CA GLN A 64 -15.88 3.72 -14.79
C GLN A 64 -16.21 2.60 -13.80
N ASP A 65 -17.41 2.67 -13.22
CA ASP A 65 -17.91 1.65 -12.31
C ASP A 65 -18.30 0.39 -13.10
N ALA A 66 -17.64 -0.73 -12.81
CA ALA A 66 -17.92 -2.05 -13.35
C ALA A 66 -18.36 -3.05 -12.26
N THR A 67 -18.76 -2.56 -11.09
CA THR A 67 -19.06 -3.41 -9.92
C THR A 67 -20.33 -4.25 -10.07
N ASN A 68 -21.26 -3.85 -10.94
CA ASN A 68 -22.52 -4.54 -11.22
C ASN A 68 -22.45 -5.54 -12.38
N VAL A 69 -21.27 -5.78 -12.95
CA VAL A 69 -21.08 -6.62 -14.15
C VAL A 69 -20.99 -8.10 -13.80
N VAL A 70 -20.54 -8.41 -12.57
CA VAL A 70 -20.21 -9.77 -12.13
C VAL A 70 -21.15 -10.20 -11.02
N GLY A 71 -21.82 -11.34 -11.23
CA GLY A 71 -22.55 -12.05 -10.20
C GLY A 71 -21.65 -13.02 -9.44
N TYR A 72 -21.82 -13.04 -8.12
CA TYR A 72 -21.12 -13.93 -7.20
C TYR A 72 -22.14 -14.83 -6.52
N TYR A 73 -21.95 -16.15 -6.59
CA TYR A 73 -22.95 -17.13 -6.17
C TYR A 73 -22.37 -18.19 -5.23
N GLY A 74 -23.17 -18.60 -4.24
CA GLY A 74 -22.85 -19.67 -3.31
C GLY A 74 -22.59 -21.04 -3.94
N LYS A 75 -23.13 -21.26 -5.13
CA LYS A 75 -23.02 -22.50 -5.92
C LYS A 75 -22.78 -22.18 -7.39
N PRO A 76 -22.15 -23.07 -8.16
CA PRO A 76 -21.97 -22.86 -9.60
C PRO A 76 -23.31 -22.58 -10.28
N TYR A 77 -23.35 -21.52 -11.09
CA TYR A 77 -24.56 -21.13 -11.80
C TYR A 77 -24.84 -22.13 -12.92
N SER A 78 -25.92 -22.90 -12.77
CA SER A 78 -26.24 -24.04 -13.62
C SER A 78 -27.27 -23.75 -14.71
N TYR A 79 -27.82 -22.54 -14.75
CA TYR A 79 -28.81 -22.16 -15.77
C TYR A 79 -28.13 -21.73 -17.06
N GLU A 80 -28.79 -22.01 -18.19
CA GLU A 80 -28.35 -21.46 -19.48
C GLU A 80 -28.44 -19.93 -19.45
N PRO A 81 -27.38 -19.22 -19.87
CA PRO A 81 -27.38 -17.77 -19.85
C PRO A 81 -28.39 -17.23 -20.85
N LEU A 82 -29.32 -16.40 -20.38
CA LEU A 82 -30.26 -15.70 -21.24
C LEU A 82 -29.49 -14.70 -22.11
N MET A 83 -29.49 -14.95 -23.42
CA MET A 83 -28.83 -14.06 -24.38
C MET A 83 -29.59 -12.74 -24.50
N PRO A 84 -28.92 -11.58 -24.42
CA PRO A 84 -29.60 -10.29 -24.54
C PRO A 84 -30.35 -10.16 -25.86
N GLU A 85 -31.62 -9.73 -25.83
CA GLU A 85 -32.43 -9.50 -27.04
C GLU A 85 -31.77 -8.49 -27.99
N LYS A 86 -31.06 -7.50 -27.43
CA LYS A 86 -30.30 -6.51 -28.20
C LYS A 86 -29.21 -7.15 -29.05
N LEU A 87 -28.54 -8.20 -28.56
CA LEU A 87 -27.52 -8.93 -29.32
C LEU A 87 -28.11 -9.60 -30.57
N LYS A 88 -29.30 -10.23 -30.44
CA LYS A 88 -29.99 -10.90 -31.55
C LYS A 88 -30.37 -9.94 -32.68
N ARG A 89 -30.57 -8.68 -32.35
CA ARG A 89 -30.95 -7.61 -33.28
C ARG A 89 -29.76 -6.75 -33.71
N SER A 90 -28.58 -6.97 -33.14
CA SER A 90 -27.40 -6.17 -33.44
C SER A 90 -26.94 -6.44 -34.87
N THR A 91 -26.73 -5.38 -35.64
CA THR A 91 -26.09 -5.43 -36.95
C THR A 91 -24.57 -5.28 -36.87
N ASP A 92 -24.05 -4.96 -35.68
CA ASP A 92 -22.62 -4.85 -35.42
C ASP A 92 -22.01 -6.25 -35.24
N LYS A 93 -21.40 -6.75 -36.31
CA LYS A 93 -20.79 -8.09 -36.35
C LYS A 93 -19.61 -8.23 -35.39
N ASP A 94 -18.85 -7.16 -35.17
CA ASP A 94 -17.68 -7.16 -34.29
C ASP A 94 -18.10 -7.33 -32.83
N ILE A 95 -19.14 -6.60 -32.40
CA ILE A 95 -19.72 -6.75 -31.06
C ILE A 95 -20.29 -8.16 -30.86
N VAL A 96 -20.97 -8.72 -31.88
CA VAL A 96 -21.51 -10.08 -31.81
C VAL A 96 -20.40 -11.12 -31.67
N GLU A 97 -19.33 -11.01 -32.45
CA GLU A 97 -18.18 -11.93 -32.39
C GLU A 97 -17.48 -11.86 -31.02
N LYS A 98 -17.20 -10.66 -30.54
CA LYS A 98 -16.61 -10.41 -29.20
C LYS A 98 -17.46 -11.02 -28.09
N PHE A 99 -18.76 -10.81 -28.15
CA PHE A 99 -19.70 -11.37 -27.19
C PHE A 99 -19.72 -12.91 -27.23
N MET A 100 -19.79 -13.50 -28.42
CA MET A 100 -19.80 -14.96 -28.59
C MET A 100 -18.50 -15.58 -28.08
N ARG A 101 -17.36 -14.92 -28.28
CA ARG A 101 -16.10 -15.35 -27.67
C ARG A 101 -16.16 -15.40 -26.15
N LEU A 102 -16.79 -14.42 -25.47
CA LEU A 102 -16.95 -14.47 -24.01
C LEU A 102 -17.84 -15.65 -23.58
N LYS A 103 -18.88 -15.95 -24.36
CA LYS A 103 -19.72 -17.13 -24.16
C LYS A 103 -18.93 -18.42 -24.31
N ASP A 104 -18.15 -18.56 -25.37
CA ASP A 104 -17.37 -19.76 -25.68
C ASP A 104 -16.26 -20.03 -24.65
N LEU A 105 -15.72 -18.97 -24.05
CA LEU A 105 -14.80 -19.06 -22.89
C LEU A 105 -15.51 -19.43 -21.58
N GLY A 106 -16.83 -19.62 -21.60
CA GLY A 106 -17.61 -20.08 -20.45
C GLY A 106 -17.76 -19.02 -19.36
N TYR A 107 -17.77 -17.72 -19.68
CA TYR A 107 -17.90 -16.67 -18.67
C TYR A 107 -19.32 -16.49 -18.12
N PHE A 108 -20.33 -17.01 -18.82
CA PHE A 108 -21.75 -16.77 -18.51
C PHE A 108 -22.43 -17.90 -17.70
N SER A 109 -21.77 -19.04 -17.47
CA SER A 109 -22.33 -20.14 -16.67
C SER A 109 -21.23 -21.05 -16.11
N GLY A 110 -21.61 -22.09 -15.35
CA GLY A 110 -20.71 -23.17 -14.93
C GLY A 110 -19.71 -22.82 -13.83
N SER A 111 -19.80 -21.62 -13.25
CA SER A 111 -18.90 -21.13 -12.21
C SER A 111 -19.67 -20.38 -11.11
N LYS A 112 -19.02 -20.16 -9.97
CA LYS A 112 -19.53 -19.30 -8.88
C LYS A 112 -19.36 -17.80 -9.17
N VAL A 113 -18.45 -17.46 -10.10
CA VAL A 113 -18.24 -16.09 -10.60
C VAL A 113 -18.73 -16.05 -12.03
N ILE A 114 -19.85 -15.37 -12.26
CA ILE A 114 -20.52 -15.30 -13.55
C ILE A 114 -20.57 -13.86 -14.01
N ILE A 115 -20.35 -13.66 -15.29
CA ILE A 115 -20.50 -12.35 -15.91
C ILE A 115 -21.93 -12.23 -16.40
N ASP A 116 -22.64 -11.16 -16.02
CA ASP A 116 -23.98 -10.92 -16.52
C ASP A 116 -23.92 -10.66 -18.04
N PRO A 117 -24.64 -11.45 -18.87
CA PRO A 117 -24.60 -11.27 -20.32
C PRO A 117 -25.07 -9.88 -20.78
N GLY A 118 -26.08 -9.31 -20.13
CA GLY A 118 -26.59 -7.98 -20.46
C GLY A 118 -25.55 -6.89 -20.18
N MET A 119 -24.91 -6.96 -19.02
CA MET A 119 -23.85 -6.02 -18.64
C MET A 119 -22.58 -6.23 -19.47
N ALA A 120 -22.19 -7.46 -19.78
CA ALA A 120 -21.08 -7.73 -20.68
C ALA A 120 -21.28 -7.10 -22.05
N LEU A 121 -22.49 -7.26 -22.63
CA LEU A 121 -22.85 -6.60 -23.88
C LEU A 121 -22.80 -5.07 -23.73
N HIS A 122 -23.37 -4.54 -22.65
CA HIS A 122 -23.33 -3.10 -22.38
C HIS A 122 -21.89 -2.58 -22.34
N LEU A 123 -20.97 -3.25 -21.63
CA LEU A 123 -19.56 -2.84 -21.59
C LEU A 123 -18.90 -2.91 -22.96
N LEU A 124 -19.17 -3.94 -23.77
CA LEU A 124 -18.67 -4.02 -25.14
C LEU A 124 -19.14 -2.83 -25.98
N GLU A 125 -20.38 -2.38 -25.80
CA GLU A 125 -20.98 -1.25 -26.52
C GLU A 125 -20.54 0.13 -26.01
N THR A 126 -20.46 0.34 -24.69
CA THR A 126 -20.41 1.69 -24.10
C THR A 126 -19.09 2.08 -23.46
N MET A 127 -18.26 1.10 -23.10
CA MET A 127 -16.99 1.36 -22.43
C MET A 127 -15.99 1.93 -23.44
N ASN A 128 -15.92 3.26 -23.52
CA ASN A 128 -15.00 3.96 -24.42
C ASN A 128 -13.53 3.63 -24.11
N ASP A 129 -13.23 3.25 -22.87
CA ASP A 129 -11.89 2.88 -22.42
C ASP A 129 -11.96 1.76 -21.36
N PRO A 130 -11.61 0.51 -21.72
CA PRO A 130 -11.66 -0.62 -20.81
C PRO A 130 -10.53 -0.66 -19.79
N LEU A 131 -9.50 0.18 -19.95
CA LEU A 131 -8.39 0.28 -19.02
C LEU A 131 -8.74 1.10 -17.78
N HIS A 132 -9.82 1.87 -17.83
CA HIS A 132 -10.32 2.69 -16.73
C HIS A 132 -11.58 2.09 -16.11
N THR A 133 -11.48 0.85 -15.61
CA THR A 133 -12.63 0.13 -15.01
C THR A 133 -12.36 -0.25 -13.57
N LEU A 134 -13.38 -0.11 -12.72
CA LEU A 134 -13.31 -0.39 -11.30
C LEU A 134 -14.21 -1.55 -10.91
N TRP A 135 -13.64 -2.57 -10.27
CA TRP A 135 -14.30 -3.83 -9.95
C TRP A 135 -14.24 -4.07 -8.44
N VAL A 136 -15.30 -4.62 -7.85
CA VAL A 136 -15.30 -5.08 -6.45
C VAL A 136 -15.38 -6.60 -6.44
N PHE A 137 -14.39 -7.26 -5.84
CA PHE A 137 -14.37 -8.71 -5.72
C PHE A 137 -15.13 -9.16 -4.47
N ARG A 138 -16.40 -9.54 -4.66
CA ARG A 138 -17.34 -9.85 -3.57
C ARG A 138 -17.26 -11.32 -3.14
N TYR A 139 -16.09 -11.79 -2.73
CA TYR A 139 -15.89 -13.21 -2.39
C TYR A 139 -16.76 -13.71 -1.23
N TYR A 140 -17.28 -12.83 -0.37
CA TYR A 140 -18.25 -13.20 0.67
C TYR A 140 -19.56 -13.77 0.12
N ASP A 141 -19.96 -13.36 -1.09
CA ASP A 141 -21.17 -13.83 -1.77
C ASP A 141 -21.00 -15.26 -2.33
N LEU A 142 -19.78 -15.81 -2.32
CA LEU A 142 -19.49 -17.18 -2.77
C LEU A 142 -19.92 -18.27 -1.77
N ASP A 143 -20.40 -17.87 -0.59
CA ASP A 143 -20.79 -18.74 0.54
C ASP A 143 -19.79 -19.85 0.84
N ASP A 144 -18.53 -19.56 0.55
CA ASP A 144 -17.43 -20.48 0.74
C ASP A 144 -16.65 -20.09 1.98
N ARG A 145 -15.70 -20.94 2.38
CA ARG A 145 -14.73 -20.62 3.44
C ARG A 145 -13.31 -21.00 3.03
N LYS A 146 -13.14 -21.47 1.79
CA LYS A 146 -11.90 -22.03 1.27
C LYS A 146 -11.10 -21.04 0.45
N PHE A 147 -9.88 -20.76 0.89
CA PHE A 147 -8.98 -19.82 0.22
C PHE A 147 -8.67 -20.23 -1.22
N ASN A 148 -8.50 -21.52 -1.50
CA ASN A 148 -8.23 -21.98 -2.86
C ASN A 148 -9.41 -21.63 -3.81
N ILE A 149 -10.66 -21.70 -3.33
CA ILE A 149 -11.84 -21.30 -4.11
C ILE A 149 -11.85 -19.80 -4.34
N TYR A 150 -11.50 -18.99 -3.34
CA TYR A 150 -11.36 -17.54 -3.50
C TYR A 150 -10.25 -17.16 -4.49
N GLY A 151 -9.11 -17.86 -4.43
CA GLY A 151 -8.01 -17.66 -5.37
C GLY A 151 -8.42 -17.99 -6.81
N GLU A 152 -9.11 -19.11 -7.03
CA GLU A 152 -9.65 -19.49 -8.35
C GLU A 152 -10.67 -18.48 -8.87
N ALA A 153 -11.59 -18.03 -8.01
CA ALA A 153 -12.58 -17.02 -8.33
C ALA A 153 -11.93 -15.67 -8.71
N LEU A 154 -10.88 -15.24 -7.99
CA LEU A 154 -10.13 -14.03 -8.30
C LEU A 154 -9.39 -14.16 -9.65
N VAL A 155 -8.72 -15.29 -9.90
CA VAL A 155 -8.04 -15.54 -11.19
C VAL A 155 -9.03 -15.51 -12.34
N ARG A 156 -10.22 -16.10 -12.16
CA ARG A 156 -11.28 -16.05 -13.17
C ARG A 156 -11.76 -14.62 -13.45
N LEU A 157 -11.95 -13.80 -12.42
CA LEU A 157 -12.30 -12.38 -12.60
C LEU A 157 -11.21 -11.65 -13.38
N ILE A 158 -9.94 -11.85 -13.03
CA ILE A 158 -8.81 -11.25 -13.75
C ILE A 158 -8.82 -11.68 -15.22
N ASP A 159 -8.95 -12.98 -15.49
CA ASP A 159 -8.97 -13.50 -16.87
C ASP A 159 -10.13 -12.91 -17.67
N PHE A 160 -11.32 -12.74 -17.08
CA PHE A 160 -12.43 -12.05 -17.75
C PHE A 160 -12.09 -10.60 -18.11
N ILE A 161 -11.58 -9.82 -17.14
CA ILE A 161 -11.20 -8.42 -17.37
C ILE A 161 -10.18 -8.31 -18.50
N ARG A 162 -9.20 -9.22 -18.54
CA ARG A 162 -8.17 -9.26 -19.58
C ARG A 162 -8.71 -9.64 -20.95
N GLU A 163 -9.69 -10.52 -21.03
CA GLU A 163 -10.36 -10.83 -22.29
C GLU A 163 -11.20 -9.64 -22.77
N LEU A 164 -11.89 -8.94 -21.87
CA LEU A 164 -12.64 -7.73 -22.19
C LEU A 164 -11.72 -6.62 -22.75
N THR A 165 -10.58 -6.38 -22.11
CA THR A 165 -9.61 -5.38 -22.59
C THR A 165 -8.97 -5.80 -23.91
N ALA A 166 -8.61 -7.06 -24.08
CA ALA A 166 -8.01 -7.56 -25.32
C ALA A 166 -8.94 -7.46 -26.52
N GLN A 167 -10.26 -7.60 -26.32
CA GLN A 167 -11.24 -7.41 -27.38
C GLN A 167 -11.34 -5.96 -27.87
N LYS A 168 -10.91 -4.96 -27.08
CA LYS A 168 -10.94 -3.54 -27.48
C LYS A 168 -9.57 -3.00 -27.87
N GLU A 169 -8.54 -3.33 -27.11
CA GLU A 169 -7.19 -2.77 -27.27
C GLU A 169 -6.22 -3.70 -28.00
N SER A 170 -6.66 -4.90 -28.43
CA SER A 170 -5.82 -5.96 -29.01
C SER A 170 -4.64 -6.40 -28.11
N ILE A 171 -4.66 -6.05 -26.82
CA ILE A 171 -3.64 -6.38 -25.82
C ILE A 171 -4.32 -6.99 -24.59
N LYS A 172 -3.84 -8.16 -24.13
CA LYS A 172 -4.25 -8.73 -22.83
C LYS A 172 -3.55 -7.99 -21.70
N THR A 173 -4.13 -6.88 -21.28
CA THR A 173 -3.55 -6.00 -20.25
C THR A 173 -3.46 -6.69 -18.89
N LYS A 174 -2.74 -6.08 -17.94
CA LYS A 174 -2.71 -6.52 -16.55
C LYS A 174 -3.79 -5.79 -15.75
N VAL A 175 -3.96 -6.18 -14.48
CA VAL A 175 -4.80 -5.45 -13.52
C VAL A 175 -3.98 -4.84 -12.39
N ASN A 176 -4.46 -3.76 -11.80
CA ASN A 176 -4.03 -3.27 -10.49
C ASN A 176 -5.00 -3.79 -9.41
N ILE A 177 -4.51 -3.98 -8.19
CA ILE A 177 -5.34 -4.49 -7.08
C ILE A 177 -5.13 -3.64 -5.82
N ILE A 178 -6.21 -3.20 -5.18
CA ILE A 178 -6.20 -2.73 -3.79
C ILE A 178 -6.91 -3.76 -2.93
N ALA A 179 -6.22 -4.31 -1.95
CA ALA A 179 -6.75 -5.35 -1.08
C ALA A 179 -6.63 -4.95 0.40
N HIS A 180 -7.72 -5.00 1.14
CA HIS A 180 -7.74 -4.66 2.57
C HIS A 180 -7.84 -5.92 3.42
N SER A 181 -7.11 -5.96 4.54
CA SER A 181 -7.19 -7.03 5.53
C SER A 181 -7.04 -8.43 4.89
N MET A 182 -7.96 -9.36 5.18
CA MET A 182 -8.02 -10.71 4.59
C MET A 182 -8.06 -10.72 3.06
N GLY A 183 -8.55 -9.65 2.41
CA GLY A 183 -8.50 -9.53 0.95
C GLY A 183 -7.08 -9.66 0.40
N GLY A 184 -6.08 -9.13 1.11
CA GLY A 184 -4.68 -9.27 0.68
C GLY A 184 -4.13 -10.70 0.84
N LEU A 185 -4.68 -11.49 1.77
CA LEU A 185 -4.37 -12.91 1.89
C LEU A 185 -4.94 -13.72 0.72
N ILE A 186 -6.12 -13.34 0.21
CA ILE A 186 -6.70 -13.93 -0.99
C ILE A 186 -5.84 -13.61 -2.23
N VAL A 187 -5.34 -12.38 -2.33
CA VAL A 187 -4.39 -12.01 -3.40
C VAL A 187 -3.12 -12.86 -3.31
N ARG A 188 -2.60 -13.10 -2.10
CA ARG A 188 -1.46 -13.99 -1.90
C ARG A 188 -1.74 -15.44 -2.27
N GLU A 189 -2.90 -15.97 -1.91
CA GLU A 189 -3.34 -17.30 -2.33
C GLU A 189 -3.36 -17.42 -3.85
N ALA A 190 -3.91 -16.42 -4.54
CA ALA A 190 -3.91 -16.37 -6.00
C ALA A 190 -2.48 -16.38 -6.57
N ILE A 191 -1.59 -15.53 -6.03
CA ILE A 191 -0.20 -15.38 -6.48
C ILE A 191 0.66 -16.61 -6.19
N GLN A 192 0.63 -17.14 -4.97
CA GLN A 192 1.56 -18.18 -4.51
C GLN A 192 1.07 -19.61 -4.77
N ARG A 193 -0.24 -19.82 -5.02
CA ARG A 193 -0.82 -21.16 -5.19
C ARG A 193 -1.65 -21.30 -6.45
N THR A 194 -2.62 -20.42 -6.68
CA THR A 194 -3.55 -20.58 -7.82
C THR A 194 -2.85 -20.39 -9.16
N TYR A 195 -2.13 -19.28 -9.38
CA TYR A 195 -1.39 -19.04 -10.62
C TYR A 195 -0.31 -20.10 -10.88
N PRO A 196 0.56 -20.45 -9.90
CA PRO A 196 1.54 -21.52 -10.09
C PRO A 196 0.92 -22.85 -10.49
N ARG A 197 -0.20 -23.24 -9.86
CA ARG A 197 -0.92 -24.47 -10.18
C ARG A 197 -1.56 -24.44 -11.57
N ILE A 198 -2.27 -23.36 -11.92
CA ILE A 198 -3.04 -23.28 -13.18
C ILE A 198 -2.12 -23.03 -14.38
N LYS A 199 -1.04 -22.27 -14.20
CA LYS A 199 -0.13 -21.87 -15.29
C LYS A 199 1.19 -22.65 -15.29
N ASN A 200 1.38 -23.56 -14.33
CA ASN A 200 2.60 -24.35 -14.15
C ASN A 200 3.88 -23.48 -14.12
N SER A 201 3.82 -22.37 -13.40
CA SER A 201 4.94 -21.41 -13.28
C SER A 201 4.80 -20.55 -12.03
N ASP A 202 5.81 -20.59 -11.15
CA ASP A 202 5.83 -19.81 -9.91
C ASP A 202 5.68 -18.30 -10.14
N LYS A 203 6.18 -17.80 -11.27
CA LYS A 203 6.17 -16.36 -11.60
C LYS A 203 4.99 -15.94 -12.48
N ALA A 204 4.03 -16.83 -12.72
CA ALA A 204 2.94 -16.58 -13.66
C ALA A 204 2.10 -15.35 -13.29
N ALA A 205 1.90 -15.08 -12.00
CA ALA A 205 1.06 -13.97 -11.54
C ALA A 205 1.51 -12.59 -12.07
N ALA A 206 2.82 -12.38 -12.26
CA ALA A 206 3.39 -11.13 -12.75
C ALA A 206 2.97 -10.77 -14.21
N GLU A 207 2.47 -11.76 -14.96
CA GLU A 207 1.96 -11.58 -16.32
C GLU A 207 0.49 -11.11 -16.33
N TYR A 208 -0.21 -11.20 -15.20
CA TYR A 208 -1.64 -10.92 -15.05
C TYR A 208 -1.89 -9.71 -14.14
N ILE A 209 -1.02 -9.51 -13.14
CA ILE A 209 -1.14 -8.46 -12.13
C ILE A 209 0.03 -7.50 -12.29
N ASN A 210 -0.27 -6.22 -12.46
CA ASN A 210 0.72 -5.16 -12.57
C ASN A 210 1.23 -4.76 -11.19
N LYS A 211 0.36 -4.21 -10.33
CA LYS A 211 0.72 -3.73 -9.00
C LYS A 211 -0.37 -4.06 -7.99
N VAL A 212 0.04 -4.32 -6.75
CA VAL A 212 -0.83 -4.64 -5.62
C VAL A 212 -0.57 -3.64 -4.49
N VAL A 213 -1.63 -3.08 -3.93
CA VAL A 213 -1.60 -2.32 -2.68
C VAL A 213 -2.36 -3.11 -1.64
N THR A 214 -1.73 -3.42 -0.50
CA THR A 214 -2.41 -4.04 0.64
C THR A 214 -2.60 -3.05 1.78
N LEU A 215 -3.80 -2.99 2.34
CA LEU A 215 -4.18 -2.11 3.44
C LEU A 215 -4.36 -2.94 4.71
N GLY A 216 -3.40 -2.90 5.63
CA GLY A 216 -3.48 -3.61 6.91
C GLY A 216 -3.55 -5.14 6.79
N THR A 217 -3.07 -5.74 5.70
CA THR A 217 -3.14 -7.20 5.50
C THR A 217 -2.14 -7.91 6.41
N PRO A 218 -2.57 -8.88 7.24
CA PRO A 218 -1.69 -9.61 8.17
C PRO A 218 -0.87 -10.69 7.46
N HIS A 219 0.08 -10.27 6.62
CA HIS A 219 0.93 -11.14 5.80
C HIS A 219 1.71 -12.17 6.61
N GLN A 220 2.24 -11.78 7.77
CA GLN A 220 3.02 -12.70 8.62
C GLN A 220 2.13 -13.61 9.49
N GLY A 221 0.83 -13.62 9.22
CA GLY A 221 -0.15 -14.45 9.89
C GLY A 221 -0.93 -13.74 10.99
N ILE A 222 -1.99 -14.40 11.43
CA ILE A 222 -2.92 -13.93 12.46
C ILE A 222 -2.95 -14.99 13.57
N SER A 223 -3.09 -14.59 14.83
CA SER A 223 -3.25 -15.57 15.92
C SER A 223 -4.62 -16.25 15.84
N PHE A 224 -4.67 -17.55 16.11
CA PHE A 224 -5.90 -18.35 16.02
C PHE A 224 -7.08 -17.81 16.84
N GLN A 225 -6.83 -17.14 17.96
CA GLN A 225 -7.89 -16.58 18.80
C GLN A 225 -8.59 -15.38 18.15
N ILE A 226 -7.86 -14.59 17.36
CA ILE A 226 -8.42 -13.50 16.58
C ILE A 226 -9.24 -14.09 15.42
N ILE A 227 -8.74 -15.13 14.76
CA ILE A 227 -9.43 -15.78 13.63
C ILE A 227 -10.73 -16.46 14.08
N LYS A 228 -10.76 -17.10 15.25
CA LYS A 228 -11.99 -17.68 15.85
C LYS A 228 -13.12 -16.66 16.04
N ASN A 229 -12.79 -15.38 16.19
CA ASN A 229 -13.77 -14.31 16.29
C ASN A 229 -14.12 -13.68 14.93
N TRP A 230 -13.35 -13.94 13.87
CA TRP A 230 -13.65 -13.49 12.51
C TRP A 230 -14.37 -14.55 11.68
N ILE A 231 -14.23 -15.81 12.09
CA ILE A 231 -14.79 -16.97 11.39
C ILE A 231 -15.38 -17.86 12.47
N ASN A 232 -16.68 -18.12 12.41
CA ASN A 232 -17.32 -19.14 13.24
C ASN A 232 -16.83 -20.53 12.75
N ILE A 233 -15.73 -21.06 13.33
CA ILE A 233 -14.88 -22.12 12.71
C ILE A 233 -15.50 -23.53 12.77
N SER A 234 -15.47 -24.19 11.59
CA SER A 234 -15.36 -25.64 11.41
C SER A 234 -14.24 -26.04 10.41
N ALA A 235 -13.27 -25.16 10.13
CA ALA A 235 -12.17 -25.39 9.18
C ALA A 235 -10.80 -25.03 9.80
N GLU A 236 -10.25 -25.92 10.61
CA GLU A 236 -8.98 -25.69 11.33
C GLU A 236 -7.76 -25.72 10.38
N GLU A 237 -7.74 -26.61 9.39
CA GLU A 237 -6.62 -26.78 8.43
C GLU A 237 -6.43 -25.59 7.48
N GLU A 238 -7.51 -24.93 7.04
CA GLU A 238 -7.41 -23.77 6.15
C GLU A 238 -7.03 -22.48 6.86
N ILE A 239 -7.07 -22.48 8.18
CA ILE A 239 -6.63 -21.34 8.99
C ILE A 239 -5.17 -21.54 9.42
N GLU A 240 -4.73 -22.79 9.54
CA GLU A 240 -3.34 -23.14 9.85
C GLU A 240 -2.34 -22.50 8.89
N HIS A 241 -2.62 -22.45 7.59
CA HIS A 241 -1.66 -21.85 6.66
C HIS A 241 -1.46 -20.34 6.87
N PHE A 242 -2.33 -19.62 7.58
CA PHE A 242 -2.12 -18.22 7.95
C PHE A 242 -1.68 -18.02 9.39
N ASN A 243 -1.26 -19.07 10.08
CA ASN A 243 -0.66 -18.92 11.40
C ASN A 243 0.80 -18.40 11.27
N PRO A 244 1.31 -17.65 12.27
CA PRO A 244 2.66 -17.08 12.19
C PRO A 244 3.80 -18.09 12.04
N GLU A 245 3.69 -19.29 12.61
CA GLU A 245 4.75 -20.30 12.54
C GLU A 245 4.85 -20.92 11.15
N PHE A 246 3.70 -21.18 10.53
CA PHE A 246 3.63 -21.59 9.13
C PHE A 246 4.23 -20.50 8.23
N GLN A 247 3.86 -19.25 8.47
CA GLN A 247 4.28 -18.10 7.68
C GLN A 247 5.79 -17.82 7.79
N LYS A 248 6.46 -18.20 8.88
CA LYS A 248 7.92 -18.12 9.01
C LYS A 248 8.67 -19.30 8.36
N ASN A 249 7.98 -20.39 8.05
CA ASN A 249 8.62 -21.61 7.58
C ASN A 249 9.04 -21.52 6.11
N ARG A 250 10.35 -21.39 5.86
CA ARG A 250 10.92 -21.30 4.51
C ARG A 250 10.71 -22.55 3.65
N ALA A 251 10.45 -23.72 4.26
CA ALA A 251 10.15 -24.95 3.53
C ALA A 251 8.70 -24.98 2.98
N LYS A 252 7.81 -24.10 3.47
CA LYS A 252 6.45 -23.96 2.97
C LYS A 252 6.42 -22.90 1.87
N ASN A 253 6.22 -23.33 0.63
CA ASN A 253 6.26 -22.46 -0.55
C ASN A 253 5.24 -21.31 -0.47
N GLU A 254 4.09 -21.59 0.13
CA GLU A 254 2.97 -20.69 0.36
C GLU A 254 3.17 -19.70 1.55
N ALA A 255 4.25 -19.84 2.32
CA ALA A 255 4.57 -18.91 3.41
C ALA A 255 5.00 -17.52 2.89
N PHE A 256 4.77 -16.45 3.66
CA PHE A 256 5.05 -15.08 3.20
C PHE A 256 6.54 -14.84 2.96
N VAL A 257 7.41 -15.52 3.72
CA VAL A 257 8.86 -15.46 3.52
C VAL A 257 9.28 -15.85 2.11
N ASN A 258 8.45 -16.63 1.41
CA ASN A 258 8.68 -17.10 0.05
C ASN A 258 7.94 -16.25 -1.02
N PHE A 259 7.19 -15.21 -0.65
CA PHE A 259 6.39 -14.40 -1.59
C PHE A 259 7.22 -13.83 -2.76
N HIS A 260 8.46 -13.39 -2.48
CA HIS A 260 9.42 -12.87 -3.46
C HIS A 260 9.76 -13.85 -4.60
N LYS A 261 9.53 -15.16 -4.42
CA LYS A 261 9.73 -16.17 -5.47
C LYS A 261 8.64 -16.10 -6.54
N TYR A 262 7.45 -15.62 -6.17
CA TYR A 262 6.23 -15.68 -6.96
C TYR A 262 5.85 -14.34 -7.60
N PHE A 263 6.22 -13.22 -6.96
CA PHE A 263 5.85 -11.88 -7.44
C PHE A 263 6.95 -10.85 -7.15
N PRO A 264 7.20 -9.87 -8.05
CA PRO A 264 8.19 -8.83 -7.83
C PRO A 264 7.79 -7.94 -6.63
N LEU A 265 8.68 -7.83 -5.64
CA LEU A 265 8.39 -7.09 -4.41
C LEU A 265 8.20 -5.60 -4.67
N GLU A 266 8.86 -5.03 -5.68
CA GLU A 266 8.72 -3.63 -6.08
C GLU A 266 7.31 -3.30 -6.63
N ARG A 267 6.49 -4.32 -6.90
CA ARG A 267 5.10 -4.19 -7.36
C ARG A 267 4.06 -4.45 -6.28
N LEU A 268 4.51 -4.65 -5.04
CA LEU A 268 3.64 -4.74 -3.86
C LEU A 268 3.91 -3.56 -2.94
N LEU A 269 2.89 -2.76 -2.64
CA LEU A 269 2.95 -1.76 -1.58
C LEU A 269 2.17 -2.23 -0.37
N THR A 270 2.79 -2.21 0.82
CA THR A 270 2.09 -2.48 2.08
C THR A 270 1.81 -1.18 2.84
N VAL A 271 0.53 -0.80 2.93
CA VAL A 271 0.06 0.33 3.74
C VAL A 271 -0.30 -0.18 5.13
N VAL A 272 0.43 0.31 6.13
CA VAL A 272 0.37 -0.14 7.51
C VAL A 272 -0.35 0.90 8.35
N GLY A 273 -1.45 0.51 8.99
CA GLY A 273 -2.12 1.34 9.99
C GLY A 273 -1.38 1.31 11.32
N THR A 274 -1.50 2.39 12.09
CA THR A 274 -0.76 2.55 13.35
C THR A 274 -1.60 3.11 14.49
N ASN A 275 -2.89 3.40 14.25
CA ASN A 275 -3.75 3.98 15.27
C ASN A 275 -4.74 2.94 15.82
N TYR A 276 -4.31 2.18 16.81
CA TYR A 276 -5.19 1.23 17.50
C TYR A 276 -6.25 1.87 18.39
N ARG A 277 -6.06 3.15 18.77
CA ARG A 277 -6.90 3.84 19.77
C ARG A 277 -8.26 4.23 19.22
N THR A 278 -8.37 4.45 17.91
CA THR A 278 -9.62 4.79 17.22
C THR A 278 -10.31 3.57 16.60
N TYR A 279 -9.91 2.35 16.99
CA TYR A 279 -10.57 1.14 16.54
C TYR A 279 -11.67 0.75 17.52
N ASP A 280 -12.93 0.97 17.12
CA ASP A 280 -14.12 0.85 18.00
C ASP A 280 -14.45 -0.58 18.45
N SER A 281 -13.78 -1.61 17.91
CA SER A 281 -13.91 -2.98 18.42
C SER A 281 -13.05 -3.18 19.66
N ALA A 282 -13.56 -2.71 20.81
CA ALA A 282 -12.90 -2.82 22.11
C ALA A 282 -12.53 -4.26 22.49
N ILE A 283 -13.25 -5.26 21.96
CA ILE A 283 -12.98 -6.69 22.19
C ILE A 283 -11.77 -7.16 21.36
N ALA A 284 -11.73 -6.84 20.06
CA ALA A 284 -10.63 -7.22 19.19
C ALA A 284 -9.32 -6.50 19.54
N SER A 285 -9.39 -5.21 19.90
CA SER A 285 -8.23 -4.41 20.34
C SER A 285 -7.63 -4.95 21.64
N LYS A 286 -8.47 -5.38 22.61
CA LYS A 286 -7.99 -6.03 23.84
C LYS A 286 -7.35 -7.39 23.59
N LEU A 287 -7.91 -8.20 22.69
CA LEU A 287 -7.34 -9.51 22.34
C LEU A 287 -5.99 -9.36 21.64
N ASN A 288 -5.85 -8.41 20.71
CA ASN A 288 -4.56 -8.11 20.07
C ASN A 288 -3.45 -7.75 21.05
N ARG A 289 -3.79 -7.12 22.17
CA ARG A 289 -2.83 -6.77 23.22
C ARG A 289 -2.30 -7.99 23.98
N LEU A 290 -3.05 -9.10 23.98
CA LEU A 290 -2.72 -10.32 24.72
C LEU A 290 -1.86 -11.32 23.92
N PHE A 291 -1.67 -11.11 22.60
CA PHE A 291 -0.88 -11.99 21.74
C PHE A 291 0.38 -11.29 21.22
N PRO A 292 1.54 -11.52 21.86
CA PRO A 292 2.80 -11.00 21.37
C PRO A 292 3.22 -11.71 20.08
N MET A 293 3.53 -10.95 19.03
CA MET A 293 4.35 -11.46 17.91
C MET A 293 5.84 -11.19 18.19
N ALA A 294 6.71 -11.98 17.59
CA ALA A 294 8.16 -11.76 17.68
C ALA A 294 8.50 -10.34 17.16
N GLY A 295 9.29 -9.58 17.92
CA GLY A 295 9.64 -8.18 17.61
C GLY A 295 8.76 -7.12 18.30
N GLU A 296 7.98 -7.46 19.33
CA GLU A 296 7.09 -6.51 20.03
C GLU A 296 7.62 -5.96 21.37
N TYR A 297 8.78 -6.40 21.86
CA TYR A 297 9.36 -5.95 23.15
C TYR A 297 8.35 -5.97 24.33
N GLY A 298 7.53 -7.02 24.39
CA GLY A 298 6.59 -7.28 25.50
C GLY A 298 5.29 -6.48 25.45
N SER A 299 4.49 -6.56 26.54
CA SER A 299 3.16 -5.93 26.65
C SER A 299 3.16 -4.40 26.79
N ASN A 300 4.35 -3.78 26.77
CA ASN A 300 4.56 -2.35 27.00
C ASN A 300 4.40 -1.50 25.73
N TYR A 301 4.21 -2.13 24.57
CA TYR A 301 3.99 -1.47 23.28
C TYR A 301 2.74 -2.05 22.61
N ASN A 302 1.91 -1.20 22.00
CA ASN A 302 0.77 -1.61 21.19
C ASN A 302 0.92 -1.09 19.76
N ARG A 303 1.79 -1.77 19.00
CA ARG A 303 2.11 -1.46 17.61
C ARG A 303 1.13 -2.11 16.65
N SER A 304 -0.09 -1.60 16.60
CA SER A 304 -1.14 -2.11 15.72
C SER A 304 -2.03 -1.00 15.18
N ASP A 305 -2.85 -1.35 14.20
CA ASP A 305 -3.99 -0.54 13.77
C ASP A 305 -5.28 -0.87 14.56
N GLY A 306 -5.14 -1.59 15.68
CA GLY A 306 -6.25 -2.11 16.49
C GLY A 306 -6.62 -3.54 16.16
N LEU A 307 -6.28 -4.01 14.95
CA LEU A 307 -6.58 -5.37 14.51
C LEU A 307 -5.35 -6.18 14.09
N VAL A 308 -4.45 -5.55 13.34
CA VAL A 308 -3.27 -6.16 12.75
C VAL A 308 -2.03 -5.45 13.27
N LYS A 309 -1.04 -6.25 13.68
CA LYS A 309 0.25 -5.75 14.14
C LYS A 309 0.99 -5.09 12.98
N GLN A 310 1.70 -4.01 13.27
CA GLN A 310 2.46 -3.27 12.26
C GLN A 310 3.48 -4.16 11.55
N THR A 311 4.15 -5.07 12.27
CA THR A 311 5.10 -6.04 11.70
C THR A 311 4.42 -7.06 10.78
N ALA A 312 3.25 -7.57 11.19
CA ALA A 312 2.46 -8.51 10.39
C ALA A 312 1.90 -7.87 9.11
N ALA A 313 1.64 -6.55 9.13
CA ALA A 313 1.09 -5.79 8.02
C ALA A 313 2.04 -5.59 6.82
N GLN A 314 3.24 -6.20 6.85
CA GLN A 314 4.34 -5.92 5.92
C GLN A 314 4.87 -7.20 5.26
N ILE A 315 5.43 -7.05 4.06
CA ILE A 315 6.32 -8.04 3.44
C ILE A 315 7.72 -7.40 3.33
N PRO A 316 8.73 -7.89 4.07
CA PRO A 316 10.09 -7.35 3.99
C PRO A 316 10.63 -7.33 2.56
N GLY A 317 11.22 -6.19 2.17
CA GLY A 317 11.74 -5.94 0.82
C GLY A 317 10.71 -5.34 -0.16
N ALA A 318 9.42 -5.35 0.16
CA ALA A 318 8.42 -4.59 -0.56
C ALA A 318 8.38 -3.13 -0.06
N PRO A 319 8.07 -2.14 -0.93
CA PRO A 319 7.73 -0.80 -0.50
C PRO A 319 6.64 -0.81 0.58
N ARG A 320 6.77 0.08 1.57
CA ARG A 320 5.81 0.19 2.65
C ARG A 320 5.62 1.63 3.08
N THR A 321 4.44 1.92 3.61
CA THR A 321 4.22 3.18 4.30
C THR A 321 3.39 2.99 5.57
N PHE A 322 3.59 3.90 6.53
CA PHE A 322 2.81 3.97 7.76
C PHE A 322 1.85 5.15 7.69
N VAL A 323 0.59 4.90 7.98
CA VAL A 323 -0.44 5.92 8.10
C VAL A 323 -1.09 5.83 9.47
N HIS A 324 -1.38 6.97 10.11
CA HIS A 324 -1.95 7.01 11.46
C HIS A 324 -3.46 6.79 11.47
N LYS A 325 -3.87 5.60 11.00
CA LYS A 325 -5.26 5.16 10.87
C LYS A 325 -5.46 3.79 11.52
N CYS A 326 -6.69 3.54 11.95
CA CYS A 326 -7.10 2.23 12.45
C CYS A 326 -7.40 1.26 11.30
N HIS A 327 -7.61 -0.01 11.62
CA HIS A 327 -7.79 -1.06 10.64
C HIS A 327 -9.03 -0.88 9.74
N GLY A 328 -10.15 -0.51 10.35
CA GLY A 328 -11.46 -0.36 9.70
C GLY A 328 -12.37 0.52 10.56
N GLY A 329 -13.42 1.08 9.95
CA GLY A 329 -14.29 2.08 10.59
C GLY A 329 -14.39 3.35 9.75
N ASP A 330 -14.88 4.44 10.35
CA ASP A 330 -15.22 5.65 9.60
C ASP A 330 -13.99 6.50 9.22
N ASP A 331 -12.93 6.53 10.04
CA ASP A 331 -11.61 7.09 9.69
C ASP A 331 -10.52 6.02 9.79
N SER A 332 -10.44 5.17 8.77
CA SER A 332 -9.62 3.97 8.78
C SER A 332 -8.82 3.80 7.50
N LEU A 333 -7.96 2.77 7.46
CA LEU A 333 -7.17 2.44 6.28
C LEU A 333 -7.98 2.35 4.99
N ILE A 334 -9.25 1.95 5.04
CA ILE A 334 -10.08 1.79 3.83
C ILE A 334 -10.88 3.04 3.45
N THR A 335 -11.24 3.88 4.41
CA THR A 335 -12.04 5.09 4.17
C THR A 335 -11.18 6.35 4.03
N SER A 336 -9.91 6.28 4.46
CA SER A 336 -9.02 7.43 4.54
C SER A 336 -8.53 7.96 3.19
N ARG A 337 -8.38 9.28 3.12
CA ARG A 337 -7.73 9.96 1.99
C ARG A 337 -6.28 9.52 1.83
N GLU A 338 -5.60 9.35 2.96
CA GLU A 338 -4.19 8.96 3.03
C GLU A 338 -3.94 7.69 2.20
N ALA A 339 -4.75 6.64 2.40
CA ALA A 339 -4.57 5.36 1.70
C ALA A 339 -4.81 5.47 0.18
N PHE A 340 -5.81 6.23 -0.25
CA PHE A 340 -6.07 6.47 -1.67
C PHE A 340 -4.93 7.20 -2.36
N GLU A 341 -4.47 8.29 -1.76
CA GLU A 341 -3.42 9.15 -2.31
C GLU A 341 -2.09 8.39 -2.40
N VAL A 342 -1.80 7.55 -1.40
CA VAL A 342 -0.66 6.63 -1.42
C VAL A 342 -0.81 5.57 -2.53
N ALA A 343 -1.96 4.91 -2.62
CA ALA A 343 -2.21 3.84 -3.59
C ALA A 343 -2.13 4.35 -5.03
N THR A 344 -2.77 5.49 -5.31
CA THR A 344 -2.78 6.10 -6.66
C THR A 344 -1.39 6.58 -7.07
N ARG A 345 -0.60 7.14 -6.16
CA ARG A 345 0.81 7.48 -6.46
C ARG A 345 1.64 6.24 -6.75
N PHE A 346 1.43 5.14 -6.04
CA PHE A 346 2.12 3.88 -6.32
C PHE A 346 1.76 3.30 -7.70
N PHE A 347 0.48 3.36 -8.07
CA PHE A 347 0.04 2.88 -9.38
C PHE A 347 0.53 3.77 -10.52
N PHE A 348 0.33 5.09 -10.42
CA PHE A 348 0.41 6.01 -11.55
C PHE A 348 1.53 7.05 -11.47
N GLY A 349 2.20 7.17 -10.31
CA GLY A 349 3.22 8.18 -10.07
C GLY A 349 4.43 8.01 -10.99
N ASN A 350 4.96 9.14 -11.44
CA ASN A 350 6.12 9.22 -12.34
C ASN A 350 7.45 9.47 -11.60
N VAL A 351 7.43 9.54 -10.26
CA VAL A 351 8.63 9.72 -9.44
C VAL A 351 8.64 8.71 -8.30
N ARG A 352 9.78 8.06 -8.06
CA ARG A 352 10.05 7.24 -6.88
C ARG A 352 11.08 7.94 -6.01
N SER A 353 10.82 7.99 -4.71
CA SER A 353 11.68 8.63 -3.71
C SER A 353 12.01 7.66 -2.58
N ARG A 354 13.27 7.62 -2.15
CA ARG A 354 13.75 6.78 -1.06
C ARG A 354 14.56 7.59 -0.06
N LEU A 355 14.20 7.50 1.21
CA LEU A 355 14.96 8.09 2.32
C LEU A 355 15.75 7.00 3.04
N ARG A 356 17.07 7.16 3.12
CA ARG A 356 17.96 6.31 3.88
C ARG A 356 18.56 7.04 5.07
N PHE A 357 18.71 6.31 6.16
CA PHE A 357 19.47 6.75 7.32
C PHE A 357 20.92 6.30 7.16
N VAL A 358 21.88 7.24 7.22
CA VAL A 358 23.30 6.92 7.04
C VAL A 358 23.98 6.72 8.39
N LYS A 359 23.86 7.72 9.27
CA LYS A 359 24.42 7.70 10.63
C LYS A 359 23.75 8.75 11.49
N GLY A 360 23.83 8.62 12.81
CA GLY A 360 23.32 9.64 13.71
C GLY A 360 23.77 9.41 15.15
N LYS A 361 23.81 10.49 15.91
CA LYS A 361 24.23 10.47 17.31
C LYS A 361 23.44 11.45 18.16
N VAL A 362 23.16 11.04 19.40
CA VAL A 362 22.58 11.91 20.44
C VAL A 362 23.71 12.63 21.16
N THR A 363 23.77 13.96 21.01
CA THR A 363 24.86 14.81 21.47
C THR A 363 24.60 15.47 22.82
N ARG A 364 23.35 15.49 23.29
CA ARG A 364 22.94 16.07 24.59
C ARG A 364 21.56 15.54 25.02
N GLY A 365 21.27 15.62 26.32
CA GLY A 365 19.93 15.35 26.85
C GLY A 365 19.68 13.88 27.22
N LYS A 366 20.67 13.23 27.82
CA LYS A 366 20.54 11.85 28.32
C LYS A 366 20.23 11.88 29.81
N ASP A 367 19.40 10.97 30.28
CA ASP A 367 19.30 10.71 31.71
C ASP A 367 20.65 10.21 32.27
N PHE A 368 21.11 10.82 33.36
CA PHE A 368 22.34 10.44 34.06
C PHE A 368 22.17 9.17 34.92
N PHE A 369 20.92 8.78 35.17
CA PHE A 369 20.53 7.63 35.98
C PHE A 369 19.44 6.85 35.23
N GLY A 370 19.68 5.58 34.92
CA GLY A 370 18.72 4.72 34.19
C GLY A 370 19.29 4.16 32.89
N LYS A 371 18.50 3.32 32.20
CA LYS A 371 18.82 2.80 30.87
C LYS A 371 17.93 3.53 29.86
N SER A 372 18.43 4.62 29.29
CA SER A 372 17.72 5.39 28.26
C SER A 372 17.62 4.63 26.94
N GLU A 373 16.42 4.61 26.36
CA GLU A 373 16.12 4.10 25.04
C GLU A 373 15.77 5.25 24.10
N PHE A 374 16.49 5.39 22.98
CA PHE A 374 16.27 6.46 22.01
C PHE A 374 15.54 5.97 20.76
N PHE A 375 14.56 6.74 20.29
CA PHE A 375 13.74 6.40 19.15
C PHE A 375 13.80 7.49 18.08
N LEU A 376 14.04 7.10 16.82
CA LEU A 376 14.05 7.98 15.66
C LEU A 376 12.74 7.85 14.86
N GLY A 377 12.03 8.96 14.69
CA GLY A 377 10.86 9.06 13.83
C GLY A 377 11.11 10.01 12.66
N VAL A 378 10.58 9.67 11.49
CA VAL A 378 10.48 10.57 10.34
C VAL A 378 9.06 10.57 9.80
N SER A 379 8.49 11.75 9.56
CA SER A 379 7.27 11.90 8.77
C SER A 379 7.54 12.67 7.48
N ILE A 380 6.88 12.27 6.39
CA ILE A 380 7.13 12.82 5.05
C ILE A 380 5.82 13.31 4.45
N LYS A 381 5.82 14.58 4.05
CA LYS A 381 4.64 15.29 3.57
C LYS A 381 4.94 16.11 2.32
N PRO A 382 4.35 15.80 1.16
CA PRO A 382 4.47 16.64 -0.02
C PRO A 382 3.76 17.99 0.17
N ARG A 383 4.26 19.02 -0.52
CA ARG A 383 3.62 20.34 -0.56
C ARG A 383 2.19 20.23 -1.11
N ARG A 384 1.26 21.04 -0.56
CA ARG A 384 -0.19 21.06 -0.89
C ARG A 384 -0.98 19.80 -0.50
N VAL A 385 -0.36 18.85 0.18
CA VAL A 385 -1.07 17.74 0.85
C VAL A 385 -1.23 18.12 2.33
N ASP A 386 -2.33 17.75 2.98
CA ASP A 386 -2.58 18.08 4.40
C ASP A 386 -2.27 16.94 5.39
N PHE A 387 -1.92 15.77 4.88
CA PHE A 387 -1.53 14.58 5.63
C PHE A 387 -0.11 14.11 5.27
N ASP A 388 0.44 13.22 6.09
CA ASP A 388 1.74 12.60 5.85
C ASP A 388 1.58 11.38 4.94
N LEU A 389 2.40 11.26 3.88
CA LEU A 389 2.46 10.04 3.07
C LEU A 389 3.10 8.88 3.82
N PHE A 390 3.98 9.20 4.77
CA PHE A 390 4.66 8.28 5.68
C PHE A 390 4.73 8.96 7.04
N HIS A 391 4.21 8.32 8.07
CA HIS A 391 4.10 8.90 9.41
C HIS A 391 4.81 8.04 10.44
N GLN A 392 5.79 8.61 11.16
CA GLN A 392 6.33 8.01 12.37
C GLN A 392 6.26 8.98 13.54
N SER A 393 5.74 8.50 14.66
CA SER A 393 5.55 9.33 15.84
C SER A 393 5.52 8.49 17.12
N LYS A 394 5.60 9.19 18.25
CA LYS A 394 5.40 8.58 19.57
C LYS A 394 4.00 7.98 19.66
N GLU A 395 2.98 8.68 19.18
CA GLU A 395 1.58 8.27 19.25
C GLU A 395 1.31 7.01 18.42
N ALA A 396 1.96 6.89 17.25
CA ALA A 396 1.89 5.71 16.39
C ALA A 396 2.73 4.53 16.90
N GLU A 397 3.58 4.76 17.91
CA GLU A 397 4.50 3.77 18.50
C GLU A 397 5.35 3.04 17.44
N ASN A 398 5.71 3.72 16.35
CA ASN A 398 6.34 3.11 15.17
C ASN A 398 7.69 3.75 14.80
N CYS A 399 8.32 4.46 15.74
CA CYS A 399 9.67 4.99 15.58
C CYS A 399 10.72 3.86 15.57
N TYR A 400 11.82 4.09 14.87
CA TYR A 400 12.97 3.20 14.70
C TYR A 400 13.82 3.20 15.97
N GLY A 401 14.24 2.01 16.41
CA GLY A 401 14.95 1.83 17.68
C GLY A 401 14.33 0.71 18.53
N PRO A 402 14.51 0.70 19.86
CA PRO A 402 15.30 1.67 20.61
C PRO A 402 16.80 1.54 20.30
N PHE A 403 17.50 2.67 20.34
CA PHE A 403 18.97 2.75 20.34
C PHE A 403 19.48 3.04 21.74
N SER A 404 20.61 2.43 22.09
CA SER A 404 21.22 2.47 23.42
C SER A 404 22.76 2.35 23.39
N GLU A 405 23.35 2.01 22.24
CA GLU A 405 24.78 1.80 22.11
C GLU A 405 25.56 3.11 22.25
N VAL A 406 26.58 3.07 23.10
CA VAL A 406 27.42 4.23 23.43
C VAL A 406 28.71 4.18 22.62
N ASP A 407 29.09 5.29 22.01
CA ASP A 407 30.40 5.45 21.41
C ASP A 407 31.48 5.48 22.52
N PRO A 408 32.50 4.61 22.47
CA PRO A 408 33.55 4.56 23.49
C PRO A 408 34.36 5.86 23.62
N GLN A 409 34.51 6.63 22.54
CA GLN A 409 35.36 7.81 22.44
C GLN A 409 34.70 9.05 23.02
N ASP A 410 33.50 9.39 22.56
CA ASP A 410 32.82 10.63 22.96
C ASP A 410 31.66 10.40 23.96
N LYS A 411 31.38 9.14 24.30
CA LYS A 411 30.28 8.71 25.19
C LYS A 411 28.89 9.11 24.70
N ASN A 412 28.72 9.52 23.44
CA ASN A 412 27.41 9.79 22.84
C ASN A 412 26.67 8.49 22.50
N ILE A 413 25.34 8.54 22.38
CA ILE A 413 24.60 7.37 21.86
C ILE A 413 24.75 7.41 20.36
N ASP A 414 25.29 6.35 19.79
CA ASP A 414 25.48 6.20 18.36
C ASP A 414 24.39 5.26 17.81
N PHE A 415 23.76 5.66 16.71
CA PHE A 415 22.72 4.87 16.06
C PHE A 415 23.34 3.80 15.14
N ARG A 416 24.50 3.27 15.53
CA ARG A 416 25.24 2.23 14.81
C ARG A 416 24.75 0.82 15.09
N GLU A 417 23.85 0.64 16.05
CA GLU A 417 23.28 -0.67 16.38
C GLU A 417 22.77 -1.40 15.12
N GLU A 418 23.14 -2.66 15.03
CA GLU A 418 22.68 -3.55 13.98
C GLU A 418 21.18 -3.81 14.13
N ASN A 419 20.47 -3.92 12.99
CA ASN A 419 19.02 -4.15 13.00
C ASN A 419 18.59 -5.39 13.79
N GLN A 420 19.44 -6.41 13.89
CA GLN A 420 19.14 -7.63 14.66
C GLN A 420 19.17 -7.41 16.18
N LYS A 421 19.86 -6.36 16.64
CA LYS A 421 19.95 -5.97 18.06
C LYS A 421 18.87 -4.96 18.45
N LEU A 422 18.36 -4.22 17.47
CA LEU A 422 17.26 -3.29 17.65
C LEU A 422 15.96 -4.03 17.89
N GLY A 423 15.12 -3.46 18.77
CA GLY A 423 13.82 -4.03 19.01
C GLY A 423 12.83 -3.86 17.88
N PHE A 424 12.92 -2.72 17.20
CA PHE A 424 12.02 -2.35 16.12
C PHE A 424 12.81 -1.85 14.93
N PRO A 425 13.43 -2.78 14.18
CA PRO A 425 14.26 -2.42 13.06
C PRO A 425 13.41 -2.13 11.84
N TRP A 426 13.00 -0.88 11.65
CA TRP A 426 12.27 -0.50 10.45
C TRP A 426 13.20 -0.45 9.24
N ALA A 427 14.39 0.12 9.38
CA ALA A 427 15.29 0.25 8.26
C ALA A 427 15.70 -1.14 7.71
N ASP A 428 15.81 -1.30 6.39
CA ASP A 428 16.38 -2.54 5.82
C ASP A 428 17.90 -2.66 6.11
N SER A 429 18.57 -3.65 5.56
CA SER A 429 20.02 -3.81 5.73
C SER A 429 20.84 -2.62 5.16
N ASN A 430 20.26 -1.88 4.21
CA ASN A 430 20.80 -0.67 3.61
C ASN A 430 20.19 0.60 4.23
N LYS A 431 19.65 0.46 5.46
CA LYS A 431 19.04 1.50 6.28
C LYS A 431 17.96 2.33 5.55
N LEU A 432 17.19 1.72 4.65
CA LEU A 432 16.02 2.33 3.99
C LEU A 432 14.89 2.59 4.99
N ILE A 433 14.62 3.86 5.29
CA ILE A 433 13.53 4.27 6.19
C ILE A 433 12.19 4.25 5.46
N TRP A 434 12.16 4.89 4.29
CA TRP A 434 10.96 5.05 3.48
C TRP A 434 11.27 4.90 1.99
N GLU A 435 10.35 4.25 1.27
CA GLU A 435 10.26 4.25 -0.18
C GLU A 435 8.82 4.60 -0.56
N GLY A 436 8.64 5.62 -1.38
CA GLY A 436 7.33 6.07 -1.82
C GLY A 436 7.34 6.67 -3.21
N TYR A 437 6.14 6.88 -3.73
CA TYR A 437 5.93 7.36 -5.08
C TYR A 437 5.21 8.70 -5.04
N LEU A 438 5.47 9.53 -6.06
CA LEU A 438 4.92 10.86 -6.23
C LEU A 438 4.49 11.03 -7.68
N ASP A 439 3.54 11.94 -7.91
CA ASP A 439 3.08 12.29 -9.25
C ASP A 439 3.33 13.78 -9.50
N THR A 440 4.23 14.04 -10.44
CA THR A 440 4.61 15.39 -10.87
C THR A 440 3.93 15.78 -12.19
N THR A 441 3.15 14.88 -12.79
CA THR A 441 2.45 15.12 -14.06
C THR A 441 1.59 16.39 -14.02
N PRO A 442 0.79 16.67 -12.96
CA PRO A 442 0.02 17.91 -12.90
C PRO A 442 0.90 19.17 -12.87
N ILE A 443 2.09 19.09 -12.27
CA ILE A 443 3.03 20.21 -12.18
C ILE A 443 3.65 20.49 -13.55
N ILE A 444 4.06 19.42 -14.25
CA ILE A 444 4.71 19.51 -15.56
C ILE A 444 3.72 20.03 -16.62
N LYS A 445 2.50 19.47 -16.67
CA LYS A 445 1.50 19.79 -17.70
C LYS A 445 0.85 21.17 -17.53
N ASP A 446 0.78 21.70 -16.31
CA ASP A 446 0.14 23.00 -16.05
C ASP A 446 1.04 24.17 -16.45
N LYS A 447 0.76 24.79 -17.60
CA LYS A 447 1.52 25.93 -18.13
C LYS A 447 1.53 27.15 -17.21
N SER A 448 0.59 27.28 -16.27
CA SER A 448 0.56 28.40 -15.32
C SER A 448 1.66 28.29 -14.24
N ILE A 449 2.18 27.08 -14.00
CA ILE A 449 3.27 26.86 -13.06
C ILE A 449 4.59 27.17 -13.75
N THR A 450 5.18 28.32 -13.43
CA THR A 450 6.46 28.79 -13.99
C THR A 450 7.64 27.98 -13.48
N THR A 451 7.73 27.76 -12.16
CA THR A 451 8.77 26.93 -11.57
C THR A 451 8.28 25.51 -11.40
N LYS A 452 8.79 24.59 -12.23
CA LYS A 452 8.49 23.16 -12.16
C LYS A 452 9.27 22.53 -11.02
N ASP A 453 8.71 22.54 -9.82
CA ASP A 453 9.35 21.96 -8.64
C ASP A 453 8.43 21.04 -7.84
N MET A 454 9.06 20.05 -7.22
CA MET A 454 8.44 19.15 -6.26
C MET A 454 9.08 19.43 -4.90
N VAL A 455 8.26 19.60 -3.86
CA VAL A 455 8.74 19.86 -2.49
C VAL A 455 8.17 18.82 -1.54
N MET A 456 9.04 18.23 -0.72
CA MET A 456 8.69 17.33 0.37
C MET A 456 9.17 17.94 1.68
N ARG A 457 8.29 18.05 2.68
CA ARG A 457 8.65 18.30 4.07
C ARG A 457 8.99 16.98 4.75
N LEU A 458 10.11 16.97 5.46
CA LEU A 458 10.57 15.88 6.31
C LEU A 458 10.57 16.39 7.75
N ASP A 459 9.75 15.77 8.60
CA ASP A 459 9.66 16.07 10.02
C ASP A 459 10.45 15.01 10.79
N PHE A 460 11.58 15.39 11.39
CA PHE A 460 12.40 14.50 12.18
C PHE A 460 12.06 14.62 13.67
N TYR A 461 12.07 13.48 14.36
CA TYR A 461 11.80 13.37 15.79
C TYR A 461 12.80 12.39 16.43
N VAL A 462 13.41 12.78 17.55
CA VAL A 462 14.14 11.87 18.44
C VAL A 462 13.58 11.98 19.84
N GLY A 463 13.10 10.86 20.36
CA GLY A 463 12.56 10.75 21.72
C GLY A 463 13.41 9.85 22.60
N GLU A 464 13.45 10.14 23.89
CA GLU A 464 14.02 9.30 24.94
C GLU A 464 12.91 8.67 25.78
N ARG A 465 13.08 7.38 26.11
CA ARG A 465 12.25 6.66 27.08
C ARG A 465 13.14 6.02 28.14
N ASP A 466 12.83 6.27 29.42
CA ASP A 466 13.43 5.55 30.55
C ASP A 466 12.56 4.33 30.93
N LEU A 467 13.24 3.21 31.19
CA LEU A 467 12.65 1.93 31.55
C LEU A 467 12.42 1.74 33.06
N PHE A 468 13.06 2.55 33.92
CA PHE A 468 13.07 2.32 35.38
C PHE A 468 12.24 3.30 36.22
N GLY A 469 11.70 4.37 35.63
CA GLY A 469 10.56 5.10 36.19
C GLY A 469 10.87 5.89 37.46
N ILE A 470 12.03 6.56 37.51
CA ILE A 470 12.32 7.60 38.52
C ILE A 470 12.90 8.83 37.78
N GLY A 471 12.11 9.44 36.90
CA GLY A 471 12.52 10.61 36.10
C GLY A 471 11.63 10.80 34.87
N PHE A 472 11.54 12.02 34.32
CA PHE A 472 10.68 12.39 33.19
C PHE A 472 11.01 11.55 31.92
N SER A 473 10.31 10.43 31.73
CA SER A 473 10.69 9.38 30.77
C SER A 473 10.08 9.49 29.36
N ASP A 474 9.84 10.71 28.90
CA ASP A 474 9.20 10.99 27.60
C ASP A 474 9.78 12.27 26.95
N ASN A 475 11.10 12.45 27.02
CA ASN A 475 11.74 13.67 26.57
C ASN A 475 11.84 13.72 25.04
N VAL A 476 11.59 14.90 24.48
CA VAL A 476 11.89 15.20 23.08
C VAL A 476 13.32 15.70 23.01
N ILE A 477 14.22 14.88 22.48
CA ILE A 477 15.65 15.20 22.31
C ILE A 477 15.84 16.12 21.11
N PHE A 478 15.11 15.86 20.04
CA PHE A 478 15.22 16.62 18.80
C PHE A 478 13.90 16.61 18.05
N ARG A 479 13.50 17.76 17.51
CA ARG A 479 12.40 17.87 16.56
C ARG A 479 12.64 19.04 15.62
N GLN A 480 12.73 18.77 14.33
CA GLN A 480 12.96 19.81 13.33
C GLN A 480 12.41 19.41 11.97
N GLN A 481 12.01 20.41 11.18
CA GLN A 481 11.50 20.24 9.83
C GLN A 481 12.59 20.64 8.83
N TYR A 482 12.67 19.86 7.76
CA TYR A 482 13.49 20.15 6.60
C TYR A 482 12.65 19.99 5.34
N TYR A 483 13.01 20.70 4.28
CA TYR A 483 12.30 20.67 3.02
C TYR A 483 13.27 20.28 1.91
N ILE A 484 12.97 19.19 1.22
CA ILE A 484 13.69 18.80 0.01
C ILE A 484 12.92 19.34 -1.17
N ARG A 485 13.55 20.25 -1.92
CA ARG A 485 13.01 20.82 -3.16
C ARG A 485 13.77 20.25 -4.35
N ALA A 486 13.07 19.51 -5.20
CA ALA A 486 13.58 19.04 -6.47
C ALA A 486 13.08 19.95 -7.60
N LEU A 487 13.99 20.68 -8.25
CA LEU A 487 13.70 21.31 -9.54
C LEU A 487 13.63 20.21 -10.59
N LEU A 488 12.49 20.13 -11.28
CA LEU A 488 12.20 19.08 -12.24
C LEU A 488 12.87 19.41 -13.58
N PRO A 489 13.55 18.44 -14.23
CA PRO A 489 14.01 18.59 -15.60
C PRO A 489 12.90 19.07 -16.53
N THR A 490 13.21 20.09 -17.34
CA THR A 490 12.37 20.63 -18.43
C THR A 490 13.17 20.67 -19.72
N GLU A 491 12.52 20.98 -20.86
CA GLU A 491 13.24 21.21 -22.13
C GLU A 491 14.31 22.31 -22.02
N GLU A 492 14.03 23.37 -21.25
CA GLU A 492 14.95 24.48 -21.01
C GLU A 492 16.06 24.15 -20.01
N LYS A 493 15.78 23.26 -19.04
CA LYS A 493 16.72 22.81 -18.00
C LYS A 493 16.70 21.28 -17.94
N PRO A 494 17.51 20.59 -18.74
CA PRO A 494 17.40 19.14 -18.92
C PRO A 494 17.89 18.33 -17.72
N TYR A 495 18.40 18.98 -16.67
CA TYR A 495 18.91 18.35 -15.47
C TYR A 495 18.14 18.79 -14.23
N GLY A 496 17.86 17.81 -13.36
CA GLY A 496 17.20 18.05 -12.09
C GLY A 496 18.19 18.38 -10.99
N THR A 497 17.81 19.32 -10.13
CA THR A 497 18.65 19.78 -9.02
C THR A 497 17.86 19.72 -7.72
N LEU A 498 18.50 19.22 -6.66
CA LEU A 498 17.89 19.13 -5.33
C LEU A 498 18.48 20.20 -4.41
N TYR A 499 17.63 20.76 -3.55
CA TYR A 499 17.99 21.72 -2.53
C TYR A 499 17.41 21.27 -1.20
N LEU A 500 18.16 21.54 -0.12
CA LEU A 500 17.69 21.37 1.25
C LEU A 500 17.40 22.74 1.84
N HIS A 501 16.21 22.91 2.39
CA HIS A 501 15.81 24.14 3.09
C HIS A 501 15.35 23.82 4.51
N THR A 502 15.50 24.80 5.41
CA THR A 502 15.00 24.74 6.78
C THR A 502 13.67 25.48 6.97
N ASP A 503 13.21 26.18 5.91
CA ASP A 503 11.95 26.92 5.91
C ASP A 503 11.31 26.97 4.51
N GLU A 504 10.09 27.50 4.44
CA GLU A 504 9.27 27.53 3.23
C GLU A 504 9.55 28.71 2.29
N ARG A 505 10.57 29.54 2.57
CA ARG A 505 10.92 30.69 1.71
C ARG A 505 11.64 30.26 0.43
N PHE A 506 12.28 29.09 0.44
CA PHE A 506 12.98 28.48 -0.70
C PHE A 506 13.92 29.47 -1.43
N SER A 507 14.90 30.01 -0.71
CA SER A 507 15.82 31.04 -1.21
C SER A 507 16.50 30.62 -2.52
N ALA A 508 16.72 31.60 -3.41
CA ALA A 508 17.40 31.38 -4.69
C ALA A 508 18.92 31.20 -4.54
N ASP A 509 19.49 31.59 -3.40
CA ASP A 509 20.94 31.53 -3.12
C ASP A 509 21.38 30.20 -2.49
N ASP A 510 20.44 29.28 -2.24
CA ASP A 510 20.76 28.01 -1.60
C ASP A 510 21.63 27.14 -2.52
N LYS A 511 22.67 26.51 -1.95
CA LYS A 511 23.54 25.63 -2.71
C LYS A 511 22.81 24.31 -3.03
N PRO A 512 22.96 23.78 -4.24
CA PRO A 512 22.40 22.48 -4.58
C PRO A 512 23.04 21.40 -3.72
N MET A 513 22.26 20.38 -3.36
CA MET A 513 22.76 19.21 -2.66
C MET A 513 23.75 18.46 -3.56
N GLU A 514 24.81 17.95 -2.95
CA GLU A 514 25.81 17.15 -3.66
C GLU A 514 25.36 15.69 -3.81
N LYS A 515 25.59 15.12 -5.00
CA LYS A 515 25.26 13.72 -5.27
C LYS A 515 26.37 12.82 -4.75
N LYS A 516 26.02 11.86 -3.89
CA LYS A 516 26.93 10.89 -3.28
C LYS A 516 26.26 9.53 -3.16
N ASP A 517 27.01 8.47 -3.48
CA ASP A 517 26.57 7.07 -3.35
C ASP A 517 25.19 6.79 -3.98
N GLY A 518 24.94 7.35 -5.16
CA GLY A 518 23.69 7.17 -5.91
C GLY A 518 22.51 8.02 -5.47
N GLY A 519 22.65 8.86 -4.44
CA GLY A 519 21.62 9.80 -3.98
C GLY A 519 22.22 11.16 -3.58
N TRP A 520 21.50 11.92 -2.76
CA TRP A 520 21.95 13.22 -2.23
C TRP A 520 21.99 13.14 -0.72
N GLU A 521 23.19 13.26 -0.14
CA GLU A 521 23.36 13.25 1.31
C GLU A 521 23.08 14.64 1.88
N PHE A 522 22.48 14.67 3.06
CA PHE A 522 22.26 15.88 3.81
C PHE A 522 22.38 15.62 5.30
N GLU A 523 22.83 16.65 6.00
CA GLU A 523 22.93 16.64 7.45
C GLU A 523 21.72 17.35 8.04
N ILE A 524 21.20 16.76 9.10
CA ILE A 524 20.25 17.39 10.01
C ILE A 524 20.91 17.49 11.39
N GLY A 525 20.58 18.54 12.12
CA GLY A 525 21.17 18.70 13.44
C GLY A 525 20.73 19.98 14.12
N GLY A 526 20.86 19.94 15.43
CA GLY A 526 20.54 21.03 16.34
C GLY A 526 21.00 20.66 17.75
N SER A 527 20.39 21.26 18.76
CA SER A 527 20.62 20.83 20.14
C SER A 527 20.12 19.39 20.32
N GLY A 528 20.98 18.49 20.81
CA GLY A 528 20.60 17.13 21.23
C GLY A 528 20.82 16.01 20.22
N PHE A 529 20.83 16.30 18.91
CA PHE A 529 21.00 15.26 17.88
C PHE A 529 21.72 15.79 16.64
N GLN A 530 22.49 14.91 16.00
CA GLN A 530 23.07 15.11 14.67
C GLN A 530 22.85 13.84 13.86
N GLY A 531 22.41 13.97 12.62
CA GLY A 531 22.16 12.83 11.73
C GLY A 531 22.50 13.14 10.28
N THR A 532 22.94 12.13 9.55
CA THR A 532 23.14 12.17 8.10
C THR A 532 22.13 11.25 7.44
N PHE A 533 21.45 11.76 6.42
CA PHE A 533 20.46 11.04 5.63
C PHE A 533 20.81 11.14 4.16
N ARG A 534 20.28 10.20 3.37
CA ARG A 534 20.40 10.22 1.91
C ARG A 534 19.01 10.13 1.29
N ILE A 535 18.69 11.07 0.40
CA ILE A 535 17.51 10.98 -0.46
C ILE A 535 17.94 10.43 -1.83
N GLU A 536 17.21 9.47 -2.36
CA GLU A 536 17.38 8.95 -3.72
C GLU A 536 16.09 9.23 -4.47
N ILE A 537 16.18 9.76 -5.69
CA ILE A 537 15.04 10.03 -6.55
C ILE A 537 15.27 9.30 -7.88
N ASP A 538 14.25 8.62 -8.37
CA ASP A 538 14.21 7.97 -9.68
C ASP A 538 12.98 8.47 -10.46
N ASP A 539 13.12 8.55 -11.78
CA ASP A 539 12.00 8.72 -12.70
C ASP A 539 11.37 7.37 -13.00
N VAL A 540 10.04 7.29 -12.94
CA VAL A 540 9.28 6.06 -13.23
C VAL A 540 8.71 6.18 -14.65
N PRO A 541 9.25 5.44 -15.63
CA PRO A 541 8.73 5.47 -16.99
C PRO A 541 7.30 4.95 -17.05
N GLU A 542 6.62 5.26 -18.15
CA GLU A 542 5.27 4.73 -18.40
C GLU A 542 5.27 3.20 -18.33
N ASP A 543 6.24 2.56 -18.98
CA ASP A 543 6.51 1.12 -18.91
C ASP A 543 7.97 0.87 -18.54
N GLY A 544 8.21 -0.16 -17.74
CA GLY A 544 9.56 -0.57 -17.33
C GLY A 544 9.91 -0.18 -15.89
N GLN A 545 11.19 -0.33 -15.56
CA GLN A 545 11.72 -0.11 -14.22
C GLN A 545 12.15 1.35 -14.01
N PRO A 546 12.13 1.88 -12.78
CA PRO A 546 12.55 3.25 -12.52
C PRO A 546 14.02 3.48 -12.90
N MET A 547 14.31 4.68 -13.41
CA MET A 547 15.61 5.11 -13.90
C MET A 547 16.15 6.26 -13.03
N PRO A 548 17.48 6.43 -12.89
CA PRO A 548 18.04 7.49 -12.06
C PRO A 548 17.52 8.88 -12.45
N PHE A 549 17.09 9.67 -11.47
CA PHE A 549 16.69 11.06 -11.68
C PHE A 549 17.88 11.89 -12.15
N GLY A 550 17.67 12.73 -13.15
CA GLY A 550 18.64 13.75 -13.53
C GLY A 550 18.72 14.10 -15.00
N GLN A 551 18.10 13.37 -15.92
CA GLN A 551 17.99 13.78 -17.33
C GLN A 551 16.53 13.84 -17.76
N LEU A 552 16.17 14.83 -18.59
CA LEU A 552 14.90 14.79 -19.30
C LEU A 552 14.85 13.52 -20.15
N THR A 553 13.88 12.66 -19.87
CA THR A 553 13.69 11.38 -20.54
C THR A 553 12.27 11.35 -21.12
N GLU A 554 12.04 10.57 -22.18
CA GLU A 554 10.67 10.31 -22.68
C GLU A 554 9.75 9.80 -21.56
N ALA A 555 10.31 9.12 -20.55
CA ALA A 555 9.60 8.68 -19.34
C ALA A 555 8.86 9.79 -18.57
N ARG A 556 9.30 11.05 -18.70
CA ARG A 556 8.73 12.24 -18.04
C ARG A 556 7.76 13.05 -18.89
N LEU A 557 7.93 13.00 -20.22
CA LEU A 557 6.99 13.60 -21.18
C LEU A 557 5.70 12.77 -21.18
#